data_AF-A0A2D0NFU6-F1
#
_entry.id   AF-A0A2D0NFU6-F1
#
_cell.length_a   1.000
_cell.length_b   1.000
_cell.length_c   1.000
_cell.angle_alpha   90.00
_cell.angle_beta   90.00
_cell.angle_gamma   90.00
#
_symmetry.space_group_name_H-M   'P 1'
#
loop_
_entity.id
_entity.type
_entity.pdbx_description
1 polymer ?
#
loop_
_entity_poly.entity_id
_entity_poly.type
_entity_poly.pdbx_seq_one_letter_code
_entity_poly.pdbx_strand_id
1 'polypeptide(L)'
;MKRFLLFCCLGGSLALSARDTIPLYPNRFAHQIREELAAGTLRKVRAAWEYTYIGRQREAFKVHDYYITDRMGFDTLTMEQIAYFRNFHPINAKAEILRRAANERIVLINESHINPRHRHFTKDLLSGLRAVGFQYFGLEALSNCASLPEEFPCDNELNERGYPLYSKASGSYVREPQMSRLIREAHRLGFQLFAYENFGDDRDSMQAVYIAKVIEQDPDARIVVLCGFDHNIEVLDSEARSRYQKRMAYHLKRMTGIDPLTINQYLLSETHDGMATGLYRMINLTQPSVFTDEQGKLFSGWPGTDDRFDMLVYHPRTQYVLERPVWLVNEPGNQLYFPDKEKITIHYPIIFKVWPAGDLESAAPIEVIERSRAEERIPLILQPGKYRLRLENPQGESQEWEIEVE
;
A
#
# COMPACT_ATOMS: atom_id res chain seq x y z
N MET A 1 69.31 -30.47 -23.27
CA MET A 1 68.63 -30.51 -21.95
C MET A 1 67.78 -29.26 -21.79
N LYS A 2 66.48 -29.33 -22.07
CA LYS A 2 65.54 -28.19 -21.98
C LYS A 2 64.46 -28.53 -20.96
N ARG A 3 64.26 -27.61 -20.01
CA ARG A 3 63.38 -27.69 -18.85
C ARG A 3 61.90 -27.79 -19.28
N PHE A 4 61.16 -28.69 -18.63
CA PHE A 4 59.70 -28.75 -18.67
C PHE A 4 59.13 -27.57 -17.87
N LEU A 5 58.24 -26.79 -18.47
CA LEU A 5 57.37 -25.85 -17.75
C LEU A 5 56.15 -26.63 -17.23
N LEU A 6 55.95 -26.58 -15.91
CA LEU A 6 54.75 -27.02 -15.24
C LEU A 6 53.74 -25.85 -15.28
N PHE A 7 52.62 -26.01 -15.98
CA PHE A 7 51.51 -25.05 -15.91
C PHE A 7 50.62 -25.44 -14.72
N CYS A 8 50.74 -24.72 -13.60
CA CYS A 8 49.76 -24.78 -12.53
C CYS A 8 48.52 -24.00 -12.96
N CYS A 9 47.47 -24.70 -13.37
CA CYS A 9 46.11 -24.14 -13.37
C CYS A 9 45.65 -24.01 -11.92
N LEU A 10 45.78 -22.80 -11.35
CA LEU A 10 45.05 -22.41 -10.16
C LEU A 10 43.57 -22.39 -10.51
N GLY A 11 42.85 -23.44 -10.12
CA GLY A 11 41.40 -23.46 -10.10
C GLY A 11 40.93 -22.40 -9.10
N GLY A 12 40.53 -21.24 -9.62
CA GLY A 12 39.69 -20.32 -8.88
C GLY A 12 38.33 -20.97 -8.71
N SER A 13 38.12 -21.66 -7.59
CA SER A 13 36.78 -21.93 -7.10
C SER A 13 36.13 -20.57 -6.86
N LEU A 14 35.20 -20.19 -7.74
CA LEU A 14 34.17 -19.21 -7.42
C LEU A 14 33.45 -19.77 -6.19
N ALA A 15 33.86 -19.32 -5.02
CA ALA A 15 33.05 -19.43 -3.84
C ALA A 15 31.78 -18.63 -4.13
N LEU A 16 30.72 -19.31 -4.58
CA LEU A 16 29.37 -18.83 -4.28
C LEU A 16 29.34 -18.68 -2.76
N SER A 17 29.48 -17.46 -2.26
CA SER A 17 29.13 -17.20 -0.88
C SER A 17 27.67 -17.61 -0.75
N ALA A 18 27.39 -18.56 0.13
CA ALA A 18 26.05 -18.92 0.56
C ALA A 18 25.41 -17.73 1.29
N ARG A 19 25.06 -16.68 0.53
CA ARG A 19 23.95 -15.79 0.85
C ARG A 19 22.73 -16.53 0.32
N ASP A 20 22.12 -17.30 1.21
CA ASP A 20 20.91 -18.09 0.95
C ASP A 20 19.90 -17.26 0.13
N THR A 21 19.37 -17.88 -0.93
CA THR A 21 18.39 -17.23 -1.81
C THR A 21 17.23 -16.69 -0.97
N ILE A 22 17.02 -15.37 -1.00
CA ILE A 22 15.90 -14.71 -0.30
C ILE A 22 14.58 -15.40 -0.72
N PRO A 23 13.86 -16.06 0.20
CA PRO A 23 12.65 -16.79 -0.16
C PRO A 23 11.57 -15.85 -0.70
N LEU A 24 11.05 -16.15 -1.90
CA LEU A 24 9.97 -15.38 -2.51
C LEU A 24 8.61 -15.82 -1.98
N TYR A 25 7.62 -14.92 -2.02
CA TYR A 25 6.27 -15.28 -1.64
C TYR A 25 5.66 -16.30 -2.62
N PRO A 26 4.97 -17.33 -2.11
CA PRO A 26 4.27 -18.27 -2.97
C PRO A 26 3.04 -17.62 -3.60
N ASN A 27 2.62 -18.17 -4.74
CA ASN A 27 1.32 -17.85 -5.32
C ASN A 27 0.20 -18.52 -4.54
N ARG A 28 -0.90 -17.78 -4.34
CA ARG A 28 -2.16 -18.30 -3.83
C ARG A 28 -3.26 -17.92 -4.80
N PHE A 29 -3.94 -18.92 -5.34
CA PHE A 29 -5.00 -18.71 -6.32
C PHE A 29 -6.36 -18.54 -5.64
N ALA A 30 -7.29 -17.87 -6.30
CA ALA A 30 -8.61 -17.54 -5.77
C ALA A 30 -9.38 -18.79 -5.31
N HIS A 31 -9.24 -19.93 -5.98
CA HIS A 31 -9.88 -21.17 -5.54
C HIS A 31 -9.30 -21.69 -4.22
N GLN A 32 -7.97 -21.66 -4.05
CA GLN A 32 -7.30 -22.05 -2.80
C GLN A 32 -7.70 -21.12 -1.66
N ILE A 33 -7.76 -19.80 -1.92
CA ILE A 33 -8.21 -18.82 -0.92
C ILE A 33 -9.65 -19.11 -0.48
N ARG A 34 -10.56 -19.44 -1.42
CA ARG A 34 -11.95 -19.83 -1.10
C ARG A 34 -12.02 -21.12 -0.29
N GLU A 35 -11.26 -22.13 -0.67
CA GLU A 35 -11.23 -23.44 0.00
C GLU A 35 -10.69 -23.33 1.42
N GLU A 36 -9.56 -22.64 1.63
CA GLU A 36 -9.00 -22.41 2.96
C GLU A 36 -9.94 -21.55 3.84
N LEU A 37 -10.62 -20.56 3.25
CA LEU A 37 -11.61 -19.76 3.95
C LEU A 37 -12.82 -20.60 4.37
N ALA A 38 -13.33 -21.45 3.48
CA ALA A 38 -14.46 -22.35 3.76
C ALA A 38 -14.11 -23.42 4.80
N ALA A 39 -12.86 -23.91 4.77
CA ALA A 39 -12.32 -24.84 5.76
C ALA A 39 -12.00 -24.17 7.12
N GLY A 40 -12.03 -22.84 7.19
CA GLY A 40 -11.69 -22.08 8.41
C GLY A 40 -10.18 -22.02 8.71
N THR A 41 -9.32 -22.48 7.80
CA THR A 41 -7.86 -22.44 7.96
C THR A 41 -7.26 -21.07 7.60
N LEU A 42 -7.99 -20.26 6.84
CA LEU A 42 -7.62 -18.88 6.50
C LEU A 42 -8.63 -17.89 7.09
N ARG A 43 -8.15 -16.96 7.94
CA ARG A 43 -8.98 -15.89 8.50
C ARG A 43 -9.46 -14.93 7.41
N LYS A 44 -10.71 -14.43 7.52
CA LYS A 44 -11.33 -13.48 6.57
C LYS A 44 -10.42 -12.30 6.17
N VAL A 45 -9.82 -11.62 7.15
CA VAL A 45 -8.91 -10.48 6.89
C VAL A 45 -7.70 -10.89 6.04
N ARG A 46 -7.11 -12.05 6.32
CA ARG A 46 -5.97 -12.57 5.55
C ARG A 46 -6.41 -13.00 4.16
N ALA A 47 -7.56 -13.65 4.02
CA ALA A 47 -8.14 -13.97 2.72
C ALA A 47 -8.36 -12.73 1.86
N ALA A 48 -8.87 -11.63 2.45
CA ALA A 48 -9.04 -10.38 1.73
C ALA A 48 -7.71 -9.79 1.24
N TRP A 49 -6.64 -9.84 2.04
CA TRP A 49 -5.29 -9.46 1.57
C TRP A 49 -4.80 -10.35 0.44
N GLU A 50 -4.96 -11.67 0.55
CA GLU A 50 -4.55 -12.59 -0.51
C GLU A 50 -5.28 -12.31 -1.83
N TYR A 51 -6.57 -11.95 -1.78
CA TYR A 51 -7.31 -11.53 -2.97
C TYR A 51 -6.78 -10.24 -3.60
N THR A 52 -6.35 -9.25 -2.82
CA THR A 52 -5.75 -8.02 -3.39
C THR A 52 -4.42 -8.30 -4.08
N TYR A 53 -3.64 -9.25 -3.59
CA TYR A 53 -2.34 -9.63 -4.19
C TYR A 53 -2.46 -10.27 -5.58
N ILE A 54 -3.65 -10.78 -5.94
CA ILE A 54 -3.91 -11.41 -7.25
C ILE A 54 -4.91 -10.61 -8.11
N GLY A 55 -5.10 -9.33 -7.81
CA GLY A 55 -5.97 -8.44 -8.60
C GLY A 55 -7.47 -8.72 -8.45
N ARG A 56 -7.88 -9.46 -7.43
CA ARG A 56 -9.28 -9.84 -7.13
C ARG A 56 -9.90 -8.92 -6.06
N GLN A 57 -9.81 -7.61 -6.29
CA GLN A 57 -10.21 -6.60 -5.29
C GLN A 57 -11.70 -6.68 -4.92
N ARG A 58 -12.58 -7.01 -5.87
CA ARG A 58 -14.03 -7.14 -5.60
C ARG A 58 -14.31 -8.29 -4.64
N GLU A 59 -13.57 -9.38 -4.75
CA GLU A 59 -13.62 -10.53 -3.87
C GLU A 59 -13.06 -10.20 -2.48
N ALA A 60 -11.99 -9.40 -2.41
CA ALA A 60 -11.45 -8.91 -1.14
C ALA A 60 -12.52 -8.18 -0.31
N PHE A 61 -13.24 -7.22 -0.91
CA PHE A 61 -14.30 -6.48 -0.23
C PHE A 61 -15.47 -7.37 0.20
N LYS A 62 -15.85 -8.37 -0.62
CA LYS A 62 -16.93 -9.32 -0.25
C LYS A 62 -16.59 -10.18 0.98
N VAL A 63 -15.31 -10.53 1.13
CA VAL A 63 -14.86 -11.51 2.13
C VAL A 63 -14.63 -10.86 3.48
N HIS A 64 -14.06 -9.67 3.46
CA HIS A 64 -13.82 -8.91 4.66
C HIS A 64 -14.04 -7.44 4.37
N ASP A 65 -14.89 -6.87 5.20
CA ASP A 65 -14.86 -5.44 5.47
C ASP A 65 -14.31 -5.29 6.88
N TYR A 66 -13.33 -4.40 7.05
CA TYR A 66 -12.69 -4.25 8.35
C TYR A 66 -13.63 -3.49 9.27
N TYR A 67 -14.18 -4.19 10.26
CA TYR A 67 -14.93 -3.58 11.35
C TYR A 67 -13.94 -2.90 12.31
N ILE A 68 -13.77 -1.59 12.20
CA ILE A 68 -13.28 -0.82 13.36
C ILE A 68 -14.49 -0.48 14.20
N THR A 69 -14.76 -1.32 15.20
CA THR A 69 -15.57 -1.07 16.41
C THR A 69 -16.58 0.09 16.27
N ASP A 70 -17.74 -0.14 15.62
CA ASP A 70 -18.83 0.85 15.40
C ASP A 70 -18.40 2.26 14.94
N ARG A 71 -17.49 2.29 13.97
CA ARG A 71 -17.15 3.36 13.00
C ARG A 71 -17.28 4.80 13.50
N MET A 72 -16.77 5.08 14.70
CA MET A 72 -16.56 6.42 15.27
C MET A 72 -17.78 7.38 15.15
N GLY A 73 -18.99 6.82 15.16
CA GLY A 73 -20.24 7.57 15.01
C GLY A 73 -20.64 7.94 13.57
N PHE A 74 -20.02 7.35 12.54
CA PHE A 74 -20.31 7.62 11.12
C PHE A 74 -21.37 6.69 10.50
N ASP A 75 -21.80 5.64 11.22
CA ASP A 75 -22.63 4.55 10.68
C ASP A 75 -24.09 4.87 10.52
N THR A 76 -24.69 5.26 11.64
CA THR A 76 -26.07 5.67 11.74
C THR A 76 -26.03 7.10 12.21
N LEU A 77 -26.45 8.01 11.33
CA LEU A 77 -26.37 9.43 11.59
C LEU A 77 -27.66 9.92 12.26
N THR A 78 -27.52 10.73 13.30
CA THR A 78 -28.61 11.50 13.86
C THR A 78 -28.99 12.67 12.94
N MET A 79 -30.19 13.23 13.11
CA MET A 79 -30.59 14.42 12.36
C MET A 79 -29.68 15.63 12.64
N GLU A 80 -29.12 15.71 13.84
CA GLU A 80 -28.14 16.74 14.22
C GLU A 80 -26.83 16.56 13.45
N GLN A 81 -26.28 15.33 13.37
CA GLN A 81 -25.08 15.04 12.57
C GLN A 81 -25.30 15.33 11.08
N ILE A 82 -26.47 14.97 10.54
CA ILE A 82 -26.86 15.29 9.17
C ILE A 82 -26.89 16.81 8.96
N ALA A 83 -27.53 17.55 9.87
CA ALA A 83 -27.62 19.01 9.80
C ALA A 83 -26.23 19.66 9.93
N TYR A 84 -25.38 19.16 10.82
CA TYR A 84 -24.00 19.61 11.01
C TYR A 84 -23.18 19.41 9.73
N PHE A 85 -23.17 18.20 9.16
CA PHE A 85 -22.41 17.90 7.95
C PHE A 85 -22.87 18.71 6.73
N ARG A 86 -24.16 19.08 6.66
CA ARG A 86 -24.69 19.92 5.57
C ARG A 86 -24.13 21.34 5.52
N ASN A 87 -23.49 21.81 6.59
CA ASN A 87 -22.78 23.08 6.59
C ASN A 87 -21.41 22.99 5.88
N PHE A 88 -20.97 21.79 5.52
CA PHE A 88 -19.72 21.57 4.80
C PHE A 88 -19.99 21.29 3.32
N HIS A 89 -19.11 21.79 2.47
CA HIS A 89 -19.13 21.59 1.04
C HIS A 89 -17.85 20.90 0.56
N PRO A 90 -17.92 20.08 -0.49
CA PRO A 90 -16.77 19.32 -0.97
C PRO A 90 -15.78 20.20 -1.72
N ILE A 91 -14.49 19.98 -1.47
CA ILE A 91 -13.38 20.53 -2.24
C ILE A 91 -12.46 19.39 -2.70
N ASN A 92 -11.56 19.66 -3.64
CA ASN A 92 -10.63 18.65 -4.15
C ASN A 92 -9.62 18.22 -3.06
N ALA A 93 -9.60 16.93 -2.71
CA ALA A 93 -8.77 16.44 -1.61
C ALA A 93 -7.27 16.64 -1.86
N LYS A 94 -6.78 16.31 -3.06
CA LYS A 94 -5.36 16.44 -3.41
C LYS A 94 -4.88 17.88 -3.28
N ALA A 95 -5.61 18.83 -3.84
CA ALA A 95 -5.26 20.24 -3.78
C ALA A 95 -5.19 20.75 -2.33
N GLU A 96 -6.18 20.39 -1.50
CA GLU A 96 -6.23 20.85 -0.10
C GLU A 96 -5.16 20.19 0.77
N ILE A 97 -4.91 18.89 0.59
CA ILE A 97 -3.84 18.17 1.30
C ILE A 97 -2.49 18.82 1.01
N LEU A 98 -2.17 19.08 -0.27
CA LEU A 98 -0.91 19.70 -0.66
C LEU A 98 -0.78 21.13 -0.13
N ARG A 99 -1.88 21.90 -0.12
CA ARG A 99 -1.91 23.26 0.43
C ARG A 99 -1.61 23.26 1.93
N ARG A 100 -2.23 22.35 2.70
CA ARG A 100 -2.00 22.22 4.14
C ARG A 100 -0.60 21.71 4.42
N ALA A 101 -0.19 20.61 3.78
CA ALA A 101 1.11 19.98 3.95
C ALA A 101 2.30 20.93 3.72
N ALA A 102 2.14 21.99 2.90
CA ALA A 102 3.18 22.97 2.65
C ALA A 102 3.71 23.65 3.93
N ASN A 103 2.92 23.73 4.99
CA ASN A 103 3.32 24.31 6.28
C ASN A 103 3.67 23.26 7.35
N GLU A 104 3.68 21.98 6.98
CA GLU A 104 3.79 20.87 7.93
C GLU A 104 5.14 20.16 7.80
N ARG A 105 5.64 19.68 8.94
CA ARG A 105 6.87 18.88 8.99
C ARG A 105 6.61 17.39 8.86
N ILE A 106 5.48 16.91 9.37
CA ILE A 106 5.11 15.50 9.34
C ILE A 106 3.71 15.39 8.76
N VAL A 107 3.54 14.50 7.79
CA VAL A 107 2.22 14.16 7.23
C VAL A 107 2.01 12.66 7.41
N LEU A 108 0.99 12.29 8.17
CA LEU A 108 0.61 10.89 8.40
C LEU A 108 -0.65 10.58 7.59
N ILE A 109 -0.51 9.68 6.62
CA ILE A 109 -1.60 9.26 5.74
C ILE A 109 -1.90 7.79 6.10
N ASN A 110 -3.14 7.47 6.42
CA ASN A 110 -3.49 6.07 6.69
C ASN A 110 -4.07 5.33 5.48
N GLU A 111 -4.12 4.01 5.56
CA GLU A 111 -4.74 3.15 4.57
C GLU A 111 -5.42 1.92 5.17
N SER A 112 -6.47 1.43 4.52
CA SER A 112 -6.89 0.03 4.63
C SER A 112 -6.02 -0.89 3.77
N HIS A 113 -5.51 -1.97 4.35
CA HIS A 113 -4.69 -2.95 3.62
C HIS A 113 -5.45 -3.74 2.54
N ILE A 114 -6.80 -3.70 2.56
CA ILE A 114 -7.64 -4.33 1.52
C ILE A 114 -8.06 -3.37 0.42
N ASN A 115 -7.71 -2.07 0.51
CA ASN A 115 -8.07 -1.06 -0.49
C ASN A 115 -6.82 -0.50 -1.19
N PRO A 116 -6.38 -1.11 -2.30
CA PRO A 116 -5.26 -0.61 -3.11
C PRO A 116 -5.42 0.84 -3.59
N ARG A 117 -6.65 1.36 -3.64
CA ARG A 117 -6.89 2.76 -4.03
C ARG A 117 -6.23 3.77 -3.10
N HIS A 118 -6.11 3.46 -1.80
CA HIS A 118 -5.42 4.36 -0.86
C HIS A 118 -3.94 4.51 -1.19
N ARG A 119 -3.28 3.41 -1.59
CA ARG A 119 -1.88 3.43 -2.04
C ARG A 119 -1.74 4.23 -3.33
N HIS A 120 -2.67 4.02 -4.26
CA HIS A 120 -2.73 4.77 -5.51
C HIS A 120 -2.94 6.29 -5.28
N PHE A 121 -3.86 6.68 -4.39
CA PHE A 121 -4.08 8.09 -4.05
C PHE A 121 -2.87 8.70 -3.35
N THR A 122 -2.26 7.98 -2.39
CA THR A 122 -1.02 8.41 -1.74
C THR A 122 0.09 8.64 -2.75
N LYS A 123 0.24 7.73 -3.72
CA LYS A 123 1.19 7.87 -4.83
C LYS A 123 0.95 9.16 -5.62
N ASP A 124 -0.30 9.49 -5.91
CA ASP A 124 -0.68 10.70 -6.64
C ASP A 124 -0.39 12.01 -5.89
N LEU A 125 -0.22 11.95 -4.55
CA LEU A 125 0.20 13.09 -3.73
C LEU A 125 1.73 13.31 -3.75
N LEU A 126 2.53 12.27 -4.01
CA LEU A 126 3.97 12.28 -3.76
C LEU A 126 4.75 13.36 -4.51
N SER A 127 4.41 13.63 -5.77
CA SER A 127 5.09 14.66 -6.56
C SER A 127 4.85 16.06 -5.99
N GLY A 128 3.62 16.36 -5.56
CA GLY A 128 3.29 17.61 -4.87
C GLY A 128 3.95 17.71 -3.50
N LEU A 129 4.01 16.60 -2.75
CA LEU A 129 4.69 16.56 -1.46
C LEU A 129 6.20 16.79 -1.60
N ARG A 130 6.88 16.22 -2.62
CA ARG A 130 8.28 16.58 -2.91
C ARG A 130 8.42 18.06 -3.24
N ALA A 131 7.54 18.60 -4.07
CA ALA A 131 7.62 19.99 -4.52
C ALA A 131 7.53 21.00 -3.36
N VAL A 132 6.81 20.66 -2.27
CA VAL A 132 6.74 21.47 -1.05
C VAL A 132 7.77 21.09 0.01
N GLY A 133 8.73 20.23 -0.32
CA GLY A 133 9.95 20.01 0.47
C GLY A 133 9.96 18.75 1.34
N PHE A 134 8.98 17.84 1.24
CA PHE A 134 9.07 16.54 1.93
C PHE A 134 10.21 15.71 1.34
N GLN A 135 11.06 15.09 2.15
CA GLN A 135 12.27 14.39 1.69
C GLN A 135 12.27 12.90 2.06
N TYR A 136 11.58 12.54 3.14
CA TYR A 136 11.54 11.17 3.65
C TYR A 136 10.16 10.58 3.49
N PHE A 137 10.08 9.28 3.18
CA PHE A 137 8.84 8.54 3.14
C PHE A 137 8.94 7.24 3.93
N GLY A 138 8.24 7.19 5.06
CA GLY A 138 8.15 6.02 5.92
C GLY A 138 6.97 5.15 5.52
N LEU A 139 7.18 3.83 5.40
CA LEU A 139 6.09 2.90 5.08
C LEU A 139 6.02 1.75 6.09
N GLU A 140 4.82 1.49 6.62
CA GLU A 140 4.54 0.29 7.43
C GLU A 140 4.77 -1.00 6.64
N ALA A 141 4.60 -0.92 5.31
CA ALA A 141 4.82 -2.03 4.40
C ALA A 141 6.23 -2.59 4.40
N LEU A 142 7.21 -1.79 4.85
CA LEU A 142 8.61 -2.15 4.82
C LEU A 142 9.03 -2.88 6.11
N SER A 143 9.68 -4.01 5.93
CA SER A 143 10.33 -4.74 7.02
C SER A 143 11.44 -3.91 7.63
N ASN A 144 11.34 -3.61 8.92
CA ASN A 144 12.36 -2.87 9.64
C ASN A 144 13.42 -3.83 10.19
N CYS A 145 14.57 -3.85 9.52
CA CYS A 145 15.70 -4.72 9.86
C CYS A 145 16.23 -4.55 11.29
N ALA A 146 16.02 -3.38 11.91
CA ALA A 146 16.38 -3.17 13.32
C ALA A 146 15.45 -3.89 14.31
N SER A 147 14.29 -4.37 13.84
CA SER A 147 13.25 -5.03 14.65
C SER A 147 13.05 -6.51 14.32
N LEU A 148 13.67 -6.99 13.23
CA LEU A 148 13.54 -8.37 12.78
C LEU A 148 14.47 -9.29 13.60
N PRO A 149 14.04 -10.53 13.92
CA PRO A 149 14.95 -11.55 14.42
C PRO A 149 16.07 -11.83 13.40
N GLU A 150 17.27 -12.16 13.88
CA GLU A 150 18.49 -12.29 13.06
C GLU A 150 18.36 -13.34 11.93
N GLU A 151 17.53 -14.35 12.13
CA GLU A 151 17.25 -15.41 11.16
C GLU A 151 16.31 -14.97 10.01
N PHE A 152 15.66 -13.80 10.11
CA PHE A 152 14.79 -13.29 9.06
C PHE A 152 15.60 -12.51 8.01
N PRO A 153 15.32 -12.69 6.71
CA PRO A 153 15.97 -11.90 5.68
C PRO A 153 15.58 -10.44 5.83
N CYS A 154 16.50 -9.55 5.45
CA CYS A 154 16.36 -8.11 5.55
C CYS A 154 16.80 -7.45 4.23
N ASP A 155 16.07 -6.44 3.79
CA ASP A 155 16.37 -5.66 2.58
C ASP A 155 16.93 -4.27 2.93
N ASN A 156 18.26 -4.18 3.06
CA ASN A 156 18.95 -2.90 3.29
C ASN A 156 19.28 -2.14 2.00
N GLU A 157 19.06 -2.75 0.83
CA GLU A 157 19.46 -2.21 -0.47
C GLU A 157 18.29 -1.53 -1.21
N LEU A 158 17.12 -1.39 -0.57
CA LEU A 158 15.91 -0.84 -1.16
C LEU A 158 16.12 0.53 -1.83
N ASN A 159 16.79 1.45 -1.14
CA ASN A 159 17.03 2.81 -1.66
C ASN A 159 18.08 2.85 -2.77
N GLU A 160 19.00 1.88 -2.83
CA GLU A 160 19.99 1.80 -3.91
C GLU A 160 19.38 1.19 -5.17
N ARG A 161 18.54 0.17 -4.97
CA ARG A 161 17.91 -0.59 -6.05
C ARG A 161 16.64 0.08 -6.59
N GLY A 162 15.93 0.83 -5.76
CA GLY A 162 14.75 1.60 -6.12
C GLY A 162 13.43 0.82 -6.21
N TYR A 163 13.41 -0.43 -5.77
CA TYR A 163 12.20 -1.25 -5.73
C TYR A 163 12.25 -2.37 -4.68
N PRO A 164 11.07 -2.79 -4.15
CA PRO A 164 11.02 -3.83 -3.13
C PRO A 164 11.19 -5.22 -3.75
N LEU A 165 11.66 -6.15 -2.93
CA LEU A 165 11.70 -7.58 -3.25
C LEU A 165 10.34 -8.21 -2.94
N TYR A 166 9.92 -9.20 -3.74
CA TYR A 166 8.74 -10.03 -3.50
C TYR A 166 8.98 -11.06 -2.38
N SER A 167 9.41 -10.57 -1.22
CA SER A 167 9.85 -11.37 -0.09
C SER A 167 9.56 -10.67 1.24
N LYS A 168 9.55 -11.46 2.33
CA LYS A 168 9.54 -10.98 3.71
C LYS A 168 10.72 -10.04 4.01
N ALA A 169 11.81 -10.13 3.24
CA ALA A 169 12.93 -9.20 3.34
C ALA A 169 12.49 -7.73 3.21
N SER A 170 11.62 -7.43 2.25
CA SER A 170 11.08 -6.08 2.07
C SER A 170 9.76 -5.88 2.79
N GLY A 171 8.99 -6.93 3.08
CA GLY A 171 7.79 -6.86 3.94
C GLY A 171 6.52 -7.43 3.30
N SER A 172 5.49 -7.65 4.10
CA SER A 172 4.32 -8.44 3.67
C SER A 172 3.39 -7.72 2.69
N TYR A 173 3.29 -6.39 2.79
CA TYR A 173 2.36 -5.62 1.99
C TYR A 173 2.90 -5.28 0.59
N VAL A 174 4.20 -5.51 0.34
CA VAL A 174 4.81 -5.33 -1.00
C VAL A 174 4.28 -6.33 -2.03
N ARG A 175 3.54 -7.35 -1.58
CA ARG A 175 2.85 -8.31 -2.43
C ARG A 175 1.70 -7.69 -3.22
N GLU A 176 1.14 -6.59 -2.72
CA GLU A 176 0.09 -5.86 -3.41
C GLU A 176 0.73 -4.97 -4.50
N PRO A 177 0.31 -5.07 -5.77
CA PRO A 177 0.95 -4.36 -6.87
C PRO A 177 0.99 -2.83 -6.73
N GLN A 178 -0.06 -2.20 -6.19
CA GLN A 178 -0.06 -0.74 -5.99
C GLN A 178 0.92 -0.30 -4.90
N MET A 179 1.24 -1.15 -3.91
CA MET A 179 2.33 -0.89 -2.95
C MET A 179 3.70 -0.90 -3.66
N SER A 180 3.96 -1.87 -4.54
CA SER A 180 5.19 -1.90 -5.35
C SER A 180 5.32 -0.64 -6.22
N ARG A 181 4.22 -0.22 -6.88
CA ARG A 181 4.19 1.02 -7.67
C ARG A 181 4.42 2.28 -6.84
N LEU A 182 3.83 2.35 -5.64
CA LEU A 182 4.00 3.47 -4.71
C LEU A 182 5.47 3.62 -4.28
N ILE A 183 6.11 2.53 -3.86
CA ILE A 183 7.51 2.52 -3.42
C ILE A 183 8.45 2.98 -4.56
N ARG A 184 8.24 2.45 -5.77
CA ARG A 184 9.02 2.83 -6.96
C ARG A 184 8.86 4.30 -7.31
N GLU A 185 7.63 4.81 -7.26
CA GLU A 185 7.37 6.22 -7.55
C GLU A 185 8.01 7.15 -6.52
N ALA A 186 7.93 6.79 -5.24
CA ALA A 186 8.59 7.55 -4.19
C ALA A 186 10.10 7.61 -4.39
N HIS A 187 10.74 6.46 -4.69
CA HIS A 187 12.15 6.42 -5.03
C HIS A 187 12.49 7.26 -6.27
N ARG A 188 11.69 7.14 -7.35
CA ARG A 188 11.87 7.92 -8.59
C ARG A 188 11.81 9.44 -8.35
N LEU A 189 10.96 9.87 -7.42
CA LEU A 189 10.81 11.26 -7.00
C LEU A 189 11.91 11.71 -6.01
N GLY A 190 12.85 10.82 -5.66
CA GLY A 190 13.97 11.11 -4.78
C GLY A 190 13.57 11.26 -3.31
N PHE A 191 12.56 10.50 -2.85
CA PHE A 191 12.35 10.31 -1.42
C PHE A 191 13.38 9.33 -0.86
N GLN A 192 13.90 9.62 0.33
CA GLN A 192 14.59 8.62 1.14
C GLN A 192 13.54 7.73 1.82
N LEU A 193 13.50 6.45 1.44
CA LEU A 193 12.55 5.48 1.99
C LEU A 193 13.08 4.89 3.29
N PHE A 194 12.21 4.69 4.28
CA PHE A 194 12.59 4.01 5.51
C PHE A 194 11.45 3.13 6.05
N ALA A 195 11.86 2.05 6.72
CA ALA A 195 10.97 1.17 7.45
C ALA A 195 10.85 1.67 8.90
N TYR A 196 9.64 1.63 9.45
CA TYR A 196 9.39 1.96 10.85
C TYR A 196 8.58 0.89 11.58
N GLU A 197 8.21 -0.19 10.90
CA GLU A 197 7.44 -1.29 11.47
C GLU A 197 8.12 -1.89 12.72
N ASN A 198 7.31 -2.40 13.65
CA ASN A 198 7.76 -3.12 14.83
C ASN A 198 6.84 -4.33 15.09
N PHE A 199 7.44 -5.49 15.40
CA PHE A 199 6.68 -6.73 15.63
C PHE A 199 6.49 -7.10 17.12
N GLY A 200 6.97 -6.26 18.05
CA GLY A 200 6.84 -6.45 19.49
C GLY A 200 5.56 -5.83 20.09
N ASP A 201 5.36 -6.04 21.40
CA ASP A 201 4.13 -5.69 22.13
C ASP A 201 3.80 -4.19 22.15
N ASP A 202 4.81 -3.30 22.17
CA ASP A 202 4.64 -1.83 22.17
C ASP A 202 4.73 -1.24 20.75
N ARG A 203 4.13 -1.93 19.77
CA ARG A 203 4.24 -1.63 18.34
C ARG A 203 4.09 -0.15 17.99
N ASP A 204 2.98 0.50 18.36
CA ASP A 204 2.69 1.89 17.97
C ASP A 204 3.69 2.88 18.59
N SER A 205 4.12 2.64 19.82
CA SER A 205 5.15 3.47 20.47
C SER A 205 6.51 3.27 19.80
N MET A 206 6.88 2.04 19.45
CA MET A 206 8.15 1.75 18.79
C MET A 206 8.18 2.25 17.34
N GLN A 207 7.06 2.18 16.62
CA GLN A 207 6.89 2.81 15.31
C GLN A 207 7.17 4.32 15.39
N ALA A 208 6.63 5.00 16.39
CA ALA A 208 6.91 6.41 16.63
C ALA A 208 8.39 6.68 16.94
N VAL A 209 9.06 5.81 17.72
CA VAL A 209 10.51 5.91 17.98
C VAL A 209 11.32 5.85 16.69
N TYR A 210 11.01 4.91 15.78
CA TYR A 210 11.75 4.80 14.51
C TYR A 210 11.56 6.03 13.61
N ILE A 211 10.37 6.62 13.60
CA ILE A 211 10.12 7.88 12.86
C ILE A 211 10.85 9.04 13.54
N ALA A 212 10.80 9.15 14.87
CA ALA A 212 11.47 10.20 15.63
C ALA A 212 13.00 10.20 15.41
N LYS A 213 13.61 9.01 15.28
CA LYS A 213 15.04 8.89 14.96
C LYS A 213 15.43 9.57 13.64
N VAL A 214 14.54 9.62 12.64
CA VAL A 214 14.80 10.36 11.39
C VAL A 214 14.91 11.86 11.68
N ILE A 215 14.04 12.39 12.55
CA ILE A 215 14.04 13.81 12.96
C ILE A 215 15.25 14.13 13.85
N GLU A 216 15.68 13.20 14.71
CA GLU A 216 16.89 13.37 15.51
C GLU A 216 18.15 13.42 14.63
N GLN A 217 18.19 12.63 13.55
CA GLN A 217 19.31 12.60 12.60
C GLN A 217 19.30 13.77 11.62
N ASP A 218 18.12 14.20 11.18
CA ASP A 218 17.90 15.39 10.36
C ASP A 218 16.84 16.29 11.03
N PRO A 219 17.28 17.29 11.81
CA PRO A 219 16.38 18.23 12.49
C PRO A 219 15.51 19.08 11.56
N ASP A 220 15.80 19.13 10.25
CA ASP A 220 15.01 19.82 9.22
C ASP A 220 14.16 18.85 8.39
N ALA A 221 14.17 17.55 8.73
CA ALA A 221 13.42 16.53 8.02
C ALA A 221 11.95 16.90 7.89
N ARG A 222 11.43 16.73 6.67
CA ARG A 222 10.01 16.76 6.35
C ARG A 222 9.61 15.37 5.88
N ILE A 223 8.70 14.74 6.62
CA ILE A 223 8.45 13.30 6.57
C ILE A 223 7.01 13.04 6.16
N VAL A 224 6.82 12.20 5.15
CA VAL A 224 5.53 11.56 4.86
C VAL A 224 5.57 10.17 5.48
N VAL A 225 4.47 9.71 6.05
CA VAL A 225 4.33 8.34 6.58
C VAL A 225 3.04 7.73 6.07
N LEU A 226 3.12 6.51 5.52
CA LEU A 226 1.95 5.70 5.19
C LEU A 226 1.77 4.57 6.21
N CYS A 227 0.66 4.62 6.96
CA CYS A 227 0.34 3.66 8.02
C CYS A 227 -0.99 2.93 7.79
N GLY A 228 -1.17 1.77 8.43
CA GLY A 228 -2.41 1.02 8.45
C GLY A 228 -3.45 1.65 9.37
N PHE A 229 -4.70 1.69 8.92
CA PHE A 229 -5.89 1.94 9.75
C PHE A 229 -5.76 3.10 10.74
N ASP A 230 -5.78 2.81 12.04
CA ASP A 230 -5.89 3.79 13.12
C ASP A 230 -4.56 4.33 13.64
N HIS A 231 -3.42 3.92 13.08
CA HIS A 231 -2.12 4.35 13.61
C HIS A 231 -1.93 5.87 13.59
N ASN A 232 -2.71 6.60 12.78
CA ASN A 232 -2.67 8.06 12.72
C ASN A 232 -3.61 8.80 13.70
N ILE A 233 -4.32 8.13 14.63
CA ILE A 233 -5.15 8.85 15.62
C ILE A 233 -4.26 9.58 16.64
N GLU A 234 -4.52 10.87 16.84
CA GLU A 234 -3.68 11.73 17.69
C GLU A 234 -4.05 11.74 19.17
N VAL A 235 -5.25 11.30 19.53
CA VAL A 235 -5.81 11.42 20.88
C VAL A 235 -5.92 10.07 21.59
N LEU A 236 -6.12 10.13 22.91
CA LEU A 236 -6.51 8.96 23.68
C LEU A 236 -7.94 8.59 23.30
N ASP A 237 -8.16 7.35 22.88
CA ASP A 237 -9.50 6.85 22.68
C ASP A 237 -10.17 6.70 24.06
N SER A 238 -11.05 7.65 24.40
CA SER A 238 -11.68 7.78 25.72
C SER A 238 -12.60 6.60 26.07
N GLU A 239 -12.99 5.79 25.09
CA GLU A 239 -13.82 4.58 25.30
C GLU A 239 -12.99 3.28 25.39
N ALA A 240 -11.70 3.30 25.05
CA ALA A 240 -10.87 2.09 25.03
C ALA A 240 -10.27 1.80 26.42
N ARG A 241 -10.53 0.63 27.00
CA ARG A 241 -10.16 0.26 28.39
C ARG A 241 -8.75 -0.32 28.61
N SER A 242 -7.77 -0.16 27.70
CA SER A 242 -6.42 -0.72 27.94
C SER A 242 -5.29 -0.07 27.14
N ARG A 243 -4.03 -0.43 27.46
CA ARG A 243 -2.74 -0.04 26.82
C ARG A 243 -2.68 0.02 25.27
N TYR A 244 -3.70 -0.50 24.57
CA TYR A 244 -3.95 -0.29 23.14
C TYR A 244 -4.61 1.08 22.82
N GLN A 245 -4.66 1.99 23.79
CA GLN A 245 -5.29 3.33 23.76
C GLN A 245 -4.53 4.40 22.98
N LYS A 246 -3.23 4.21 22.74
CA LYS A 246 -2.35 5.23 22.15
C LYS A 246 -1.86 4.74 20.81
N ARG A 247 -2.15 5.52 19.77
CA ARG A 247 -1.72 5.21 18.41
C ARG A 247 -0.36 5.83 18.11
N MET A 248 0.25 5.41 17.01
CA MET A 248 1.57 5.88 16.59
C MET A 248 1.64 7.42 16.53
N ALA A 249 0.63 8.09 15.98
CA ALA A 249 0.59 9.56 15.92
C ALA A 249 0.62 10.23 17.30
N TYR A 250 -0.17 9.75 18.26
CA TYR A 250 -0.14 10.23 19.64
C TYR A 250 1.28 10.16 20.23
N HIS A 251 1.95 9.01 20.07
CA HIS A 251 3.32 8.83 20.57
C HIS A 251 4.30 9.75 19.87
N LEU A 252 4.21 9.84 18.53
CA LEU A 252 5.12 10.66 17.72
C LEU A 252 5.04 12.14 18.08
N LYS A 253 3.82 12.69 18.19
CA LYS A 253 3.58 14.08 18.61
C LYS A 253 4.20 14.37 19.97
N ARG A 254 4.02 13.45 20.93
CA ARG A 254 4.58 13.57 22.29
C ARG A 254 6.10 13.47 22.35
N MET A 255 6.71 12.61 21.52
CA MET A 255 8.16 12.40 21.49
C MET A 255 8.89 13.54 20.79
N THR A 256 8.33 14.05 19.69
CA THR A 256 9.00 15.03 18.83
C THR A 256 8.62 16.47 19.15
N GLY A 257 7.47 16.69 19.81
CA GLY A 257 6.89 18.02 19.99
C GLY A 257 6.34 18.63 18.70
N ILE A 258 6.32 17.89 17.59
CA ILE A 258 5.79 18.31 16.30
C ILE A 258 4.35 17.82 16.17
N ASP A 259 3.45 18.72 15.82
CA ASP A 259 2.08 18.36 15.49
C ASP A 259 2.02 17.83 14.04
N PRO A 260 1.68 16.55 13.79
CA PRO A 260 1.61 16.02 12.44
C PRO A 260 0.28 16.37 11.77
N LEU A 261 0.30 16.64 10.46
CA LEU A 261 -0.94 16.65 9.67
C LEU A 261 -1.44 15.21 9.47
N THR A 262 -2.60 14.88 10.03
CA THR A 262 -3.15 13.52 10.00
C THR A 262 -4.33 13.37 9.04
N ILE A 263 -4.18 12.46 8.07
CA ILE A 263 -5.12 12.27 6.96
C ILE A 263 -5.70 10.86 7.00
N ASN A 264 -7.01 10.75 7.23
CA ASN A 264 -7.74 9.49 7.21
C ASN A 264 -8.36 9.24 5.84
N GLN A 265 -7.98 8.14 5.19
CA GLN A 265 -8.54 7.68 3.92
C GLN A 265 -9.59 6.58 4.09
N TYR A 266 -9.61 5.86 5.21
CA TYR A 266 -10.37 4.61 5.31
C TYR A 266 -11.82 4.80 5.78
N LEU A 267 -12.15 5.83 6.56
CA LEU A 267 -13.50 6.02 7.11
C LEU A 267 -14.55 6.40 6.06
N LEU A 268 -14.18 7.19 5.07
CA LEU A 268 -15.05 7.62 3.95
C LEU A 268 -14.68 6.91 2.65
N SER A 269 -14.51 5.60 2.74
CA SER A 269 -14.16 4.74 1.60
C SER A 269 -15.22 3.69 1.30
N GLU A 270 -15.12 3.15 0.09
CA GLU A 270 -15.99 2.06 -0.33
C GLU A 270 -15.77 0.80 0.50
N THR A 271 -16.87 0.08 0.67
CA THR A 271 -16.95 -1.21 1.34
C THR A 271 -17.88 -2.13 0.56
N HIS A 272 -18.05 -3.37 0.99
CA HIS A 272 -19.12 -4.21 0.46
C HIS A 272 -20.51 -3.61 0.71
N ASP A 273 -21.45 -3.91 -0.19
CA ASP A 273 -22.80 -3.36 -0.15
C ASP A 273 -23.48 -3.62 1.20
N GLY A 274 -24.07 -2.56 1.77
CA GLY A 274 -24.70 -2.57 3.09
C GLY A 274 -23.75 -2.27 4.26
N MET A 275 -22.43 -2.27 4.05
CA MET A 275 -21.44 -2.03 5.12
C MET A 275 -20.79 -0.64 5.07
N ALA A 276 -21.20 0.24 4.15
CA ALA A 276 -20.65 1.59 4.11
C ALA A 276 -21.17 2.44 5.28
N THR A 277 -20.39 3.44 5.71
CA THR A 277 -20.83 4.41 6.73
C THR A 277 -22.11 5.13 6.28
N GLY A 278 -22.94 5.57 7.23
CA GLY A 278 -24.10 6.40 6.95
C GLY A 278 -23.69 7.69 6.25
N LEU A 279 -22.58 8.29 6.68
CA LEU A 279 -22.02 9.47 6.04
C LEU A 279 -21.58 9.20 4.61
N TYR A 280 -20.85 8.11 4.35
CA TYR A 280 -20.43 7.72 3.00
C TYR A 280 -21.61 7.55 2.06
N ARG A 281 -22.74 7.00 2.55
CA ARG A 281 -23.97 6.82 1.76
C ARG A 281 -24.65 8.14 1.37
N MET A 282 -24.43 9.22 2.12
CA MET A 282 -24.98 10.54 1.79
C MET A 282 -24.17 11.29 0.73
N ILE A 283 -22.92 10.90 0.52
CA ILE A 283 -22.00 11.58 -0.38
C ILE A 283 -22.01 10.89 -1.75
N ASN A 284 -22.28 11.65 -2.80
CA ASN A 284 -22.25 11.17 -4.18
C ASN A 284 -21.38 12.10 -5.04
N LEU A 285 -20.06 11.89 -4.98
CA LEU A 285 -19.07 12.66 -5.74
C LEU A 285 -18.26 11.74 -6.64
N THR A 286 -17.68 12.30 -7.71
CA THR A 286 -16.92 11.56 -8.72
C THR A 286 -15.41 11.66 -8.55
N GLN A 287 -14.93 12.46 -7.59
CA GLN A 287 -13.51 12.67 -7.31
C GLN A 287 -13.21 12.55 -5.81
N PRO A 288 -11.97 12.25 -5.41
CA PRO A 288 -11.56 12.33 -4.02
C PRO A 288 -11.76 13.74 -3.44
N SER A 289 -12.41 13.82 -2.28
CA SER A 289 -12.81 15.09 -1.69
C SER A 289 -12.61 15.14 -0.19
N VAL A 290 -12.27 16.32 0.31
CA VAL A 290 -12.42 16.69 1.73
C VAL A 290 -13.54 17.73 1.82
N PHE A 291 -14.05 18.00 3.01
CA PHE A 291 -15.20 18.88 3.20
C PHE A 291 -14.83 20.06 4.09
N THR A 292 -15.25 21.26 3.71
CA THR A 292 -14.96 22.49 4.45
C THR A 292 -16.21 23.33 4.67
N ASP A 293 -16.29 24.07 5.77
CA ASP A 293 -17.37 25.04 6.00
C ASP A 293 -17.06 26.42 5.39
N GLU A 294 -17.96 27.39 5.57
CA GLU A 294 -17.77 28.76 5.06
C GLU A 294 -16.60 29.51 5.72
N GLN A 295 -16.15 29.06 6.89
CA GLN A 295 -15.02 29.64 7.63
C GLN A 295 -13.68 28.96 7.27
N GLY A 296 -13.70 27.94 6.41
CA GLY A 296 -12.52 27.18 6.01
C GLY A 296 -12.09 26.10 7.02
N LYS A 297 -12.92 25.78 8.02
CA LYS A 297 -12.68 24.62 8.89
C LYS A 297 -12.93 23.35 8.09
N LEU A 298 -12.05 22.37 8.21
CA LEU A 298 -12.22 21.06 7.59
C LEU A 298 -13.06 20.15 8.48
N PHE A 299 -13.88 19.32 7.86
CA PHE A 299 -14.57 18.24 8.54
C PHE A 299 -13.60 17.09 8.82
N SER A 300 -13.27 16.92 10.10
CA SER A 300 -12.43 15.83 10.61
C SER A 300 -13.18 14.85 11.52
N GLY A 301 -14.39 15.20 11.95
CA GLY A 301 -15.16 14.45 12.93
C GLY A 301 -16.45 15.16 13.32
N TRP A 302 -17.18 14.54 14.26
CA TRP A 302 -18.31 15.19 14.91
C TRP A 302 -17.81 16.14 16.01
N PRO A 303 -18.59 17.15 16.44
CA PRO A 303 -18.19 17.99 17.56
C PRO A 303 -17.82 17.15 18.80
N GLY A 304 -16.60 17.33 19.31
CA GLY A 304 -16.08 16.57 20.45
C GLY A 304 -15.32 15.28 20.08
N THR A 305 -15.26 14.93 18.80
CA THR A 305 -14.40 13.86 18.25
C THR A 305 -13.59 14.33 17.04
N ASP A 306 -13.62 15.62 16.72
CA ASP A 306 -12.96 16.28 15.60
C ASP A 306 -11.47 16.57 15.82
N ASP A 307 -10.90 16.05 16.91
CA ASP A 307 -9.49 16.13 17.30
C ASP A 307 -8.71 14.83 17.03
N ARG A 308 -9.36 13.78 16.51
CA ARG A 308 -8.72 12.48 16.23
C ARG A 308 -7.78 12.53 15.03
N PHE A 309 -8.17 13.30 14.01
CA PHE A 309 -7.42 13.51 12.78
C PHE A 309 -7.65 14.96 12.29
N ASP A 310 -6.85 15.45 11.35
CA ASP A 310 -7.08 16.75 10.71
C ASP A 310 -8.01 16.71 9.50
N MET A 311 -8.06 15.56 8.80
CA MET A 311 -8.76 15.43 7.52
C MET A 311 -9.39 14.06 7.33
N LEU A 312 -10.63 14.03 6.81
CA LEU A 312 -11.27 12.83 6.28
C LEU A 312 -11.38 12.93 4.75
N VAL A 313 -10.73 11.99 4.05
CA VAL A 313 -10.78 11.90 2.59
C VAL A 313 -11.89 10.96 2.18
N TYR A 314 -12.88 11.49 1.45
CA TYR A 314 -13.85 10.69 0.73
C TYR A 314 -13.24 10.15 -0.56
N HIS A 315 -13.37 8.85 -0.78
CA HIS A 315 -13.08 8.21 -2.06
C HIS A 315 -14.38 7.75 -2.74
N PRO A 316 -14.71 8.22 -3.96
CA PRO A 316 -15.88 7.74 -4.72
C PRO A 316 -16.00 6.22 -4.81
N ARG A 317 -17.18 5.67 -5.07
CA ARG A 317 -17.30 4.22 -5.38
C ARG A 317 -16.49 3.86 -6.61
N THR A 318 -15.77 2.75 -6.57
CA THR A 318 -14.97 2.29 -7.70
C THR A 318 -15.89 1.79 -8.82
N GLN A 319 -15.78 2.45 -9.97
CA GLN A 319 -16.33 1.95 -11.22
C GLN A 319 -15.32 1.01 -11.89
N TYR A 320 -15.82 0.11 -12.73
CA TYR A 320 -15.01 -0.89 -13.42
C TYR A 320 -15.23 -0.83 -14.93
N VAL A 321 -14.15 -1.02 -15.68
CA VAL A 321 -14.16 -1.22 -17.13
C VAL A 321 -13.29 -2.44 -17.43
N LEU A 322 -13.84 -3.41 -18.16
CA LEU A 322 -13.16 -4.69 -18.43
C LEU A 322 -12.63 -5.38 -17.16
N GLU A 323 -13.44 -5.38 -16.09
CA GLU A 323 -13.08 -5.88 -14.74
C GLU A 323 -11.90 -5.16 -14.07
N ARG A 324 -11.42 -4.04 -14.61
CA ARG A 324 -10.36 -3.23 -14.00
C ARG A 324 -10.91 -1.95 -13.35
N PRO A 325 -10.36 -1.50 -12.21
CA PRO A 325 -10.78 -0.27 -11.56
C PRO A 325 -10.52 0.97 -12.44
N VAL A 326 -11.55 1.80 -12.65
CA VAL A 326 -11.45 3.01 -13.48
C VAL A 326 -10.43 4.01 -12.94
N TRP A 327 -10.25 4.12 -11.61
CA TRP A 327 -9.21 4.98 -11.04
C TRP A 327 -7.79 4.54 -11.41
N LEU A 328 -7.57 3.24 -11.66
CA LEU A 328 -6.28 2.74 -12.14
C LEU A 328 -6.15 2.92 -13.66
N VAL A 329 -7.23 2.67 -14.40
CA VAL A 329 -7.27 2.85 -15.87
C VAL A 329 -7.04 4.31 -16.26
N ASN A 330 -7.64 5.26 -15.54
CA ASN A 330 -7.57 6.68 -15.83
C ASN A 330 -6.31 7.37 -15.25
N GLU A 331 -5.42 6.62 -14.61
CA GLU A 331 -4.12 7.17 -14.20
C GLU A 331 -3.37 7.66 -15.45
N PRO A 332 -2.84 8.90 -15.45
CA PRO A 332 -2.11 9.41 -16.60
C PRO A 332 -0.98 8.48 -17.03
N GLY A 333 -0.96 8.16 -18.33
CA GLY A 333 0.04 7.29 -18.95
C GLY A 333 -0.27 5.79 -18.85
N ASN A 334 -1.27 5.34 -18.09
CA ASN A 334 -1.64 3.93 -18.11
C ASN A 334 -2.34 3.54 -19.43
N GLN A 335 -1.99 2.37 -19.95
CA GLN A 335 -2.51 1.74 -21.15
C GLN A 335 -3.12 0.38 -20.81
N LEU A 336 -4.15 -0.02 -21.56
CA LEU A 336 -4.73 -1.36 -21.48
C LEU A 336 -3.94 -2.29 -22.41
N TYR A 337 -3.17 -3.20 -21.83
CA TYR A 337 -2.43 -4.20 -22.59
C TYR A 337 -3.15 -5.55 -22.56
N PHE A 338 -3.35 -6.15 -23.73
CA PHE A 338 -3.97 -7.46 -23.89
C PHE A 338 -2.91 -8.49 -24.29
N PRO A 339 -2.50 -9.39 -23.37
CA PRO A 339 -1.63 -10.51 -23.71
C PRO A 339 -2.22 -11.34 -24.85
N ASP A 340 -1.37 -11.68 -25.82
CA ASP A 340 -1.74 -12.52 -26.96
C ASP A 340 -2.12 -13.92 -26.48
N LYS A 341 -3.41 -14.26 -26.63
CA LYS A 341 -3.97 -15.55 -26.22
C LYS A 341 -3.33 -16.73 -26.94
N GLU A 342 -2.82 -16.54 -28.17
CA GLU A 342 -2.26 -17.61 -28.98
C GLU A 342 -0.87 -18.01 -28.50
N LYS A 343 -0.20 -17.11 -27.78
CA LYS A 343 1.08 -17.40 -27.12
C LYS A 343 0.91 -18.20 -25.84
N ILE A 344 -0.26 -18.22 -25.20
CA ILE A 344 -0.46 -18.86 -23.89
C ILE A 344 -0.61 -20.37 -24.07
N THR A 345 0.36 -21.14 -23.58
CA THR A 345 0.37 -22.61 -23.72
C THR A 345 0.12 -23.37 -22.41
N ILE A 346 0.01 -22.67 -21.28
CA ILE A 346 -0.21 -23.28 -19.96
C ILE A 346 -1.70 -23.30 -19.58
N HIS A 347 -2.06 -24.14 -18.61
CA HIS A 347 -3.45 -24.36 -18.22
C HIS A 347 -3.96 -23.33 -17.21
N TYR A 348 -5.25 -23.00 -17.32
CA TYR A 348 -5.97 -22.15 -16.38
C TYR A 348 -6.37 -22.88 -15.09
N PRO A 349 -6.45 -22.18 -13.94
CA PRO A 349 -6.29 -20.73 -13.75
C PRO A 349 -4.83 -20.26 -13.81
N ILE A 350 -4.60 -19.02 -14.28
CA ILE A 350 -3.25 -18.44 -14.45
C ILE A 350 -3.16 -17.12 -13.69
N ILE A 351 -2.07 -16.91 -12.96
CA ILE A 351 -1.65 -15.60 -12.46
C ILE A 351 -0.67 -14.99 -13.46
N PHE A 352 -1.00 -13.80 -13.94
CA PHE A 352 -0.15 -12.95 -14.77
C PHE A 352 0.57 -11.98 -13.84
N LYS A 353 1.89 -11.91 -13.92
CA LYS A 353 2.74 -10.96 -13.19
C LYS A 353 3.61 -10.18 -14.15
N VAL A 354 3.78 -8.89 -13.89
CA VAL A 354 4.58 -8.00 -14.74
C VAL A 354 5.64 -7.27 -13.93
N TRP A 355 6.84 -7.19 -14.50
CA TRP A 355 7.97 -6.41 -13.99
C TRP A 355 8.55 -5.55 -15.10
N PRO A 356 9.06 -4.34 -14.82
CA PRO A 356 10.01 -3.66 -15.70
C PRO A 356 11.13 -4.60 -16.18
N ALA A 357 11.55 -4.48 -17.45
CA ALA A 357 12.50 -5.43 -18.05
C ALA A 357 13.86 -5.54 -17.33
N GLY A 358 14.31 -4.45 -16.69
CA GLY A 358 15.58 -4.41 -15.96
C GLY A 358 15.53 -4.88 -14.50
N ASP A 359 14.36 -5.28 -14.00
CA ASP A 359 14.21 -5.71 -12.62
C ASP A 359 14.79 -7.11 -12.37
N LEU A 360 15.28 -7.33 -11.15
CA LEU A 360 15.67 -8.66 -10.67
C LEU A 360 14.47 -9.61 -10.61
N GLU A 361 14.74 -10.91 -10.72
CA GLU A 361 13.77 -11.99 -10.51
C GLU A 361 13.03 -11.93 -9.18
N SER A 362 13.71 -11.44 -8.16
CA SER A 362 13.20 -11.31 -6.80
C SER A 362 12.40 -10.02 -6.59
N ALA A 363 12.26 -9.14 -7.58
CA ALA A 363 11.51 -7.89 -7.44
C ALA A 363 10.02 -8.13 -7.22
N ALA A 364 9.35 -7.23 -6.48
CA ALA A 364 7.89 -7.24 -6.40
C ALA A 364 7.28 -6.77 -7.73
N PRO A 365 6.31 -7.52 -8.29
CA PRO A 365 5.66 -7.17 -9.55
C PRO A 365 4.88 -5.85 -9.41
N ILE A 366 4.74 -5.13 -10.52
CA ILE A 366 3.99 -3.88 -10.60
C ILE A 366 2.53 -4.07 -11.07
N GLU A 367 2.22 -5.27 -11.54
CA GLU A 367 0.88 -5.68 -11.96
C GLU A 367 0.75 -7.18 -11.71
N VAL A 368 -0.37 -7.58 -11.10
CA VAL A 368 -0.71 -8.98 -10.86
C VAL A 368 -2.21 -9.16 -11.05
N ILE A 369 -2.59 -10.09 -11.93
CA ILE A 369 -3.99 -10.52 -12.08
C ILE A 369 -4.09 -12.03 -12.19
N GLU A 370 -5.05 -12.62 -11.51
CA GLU A 370 -5.49 -13.98 -11.80
C GLU A 370 -6.59 -13.96 -12.87
N ARG A 371 -6.44 -14.80 -13.89
CA ARG A 371 -7.54 -15.19 -14.78
C ARG A 371 -7.91 -16.64 -14.52
N SER A 372 -9.20 -16.89 -14.30
CA SER A 372 -9.71 -18.23 -14.01
C SER A 372 -9.93 -19.07 -15.26
N ARG A 373 -10.14 -18.44 -16.43
CA ARG A 373 -10.47 -19.12 -17.69
C ARG A 373 -9.90 -18.37 -18.90
N ALA A 374 -9.75 -19.07 -20.02
CA ALA A 374 -9.20 -18.52 -21.27
C ALA A 374 -10.06 -17.43 -21.91
N GLU A 375 -11.38 -17.44 -21.64
CA GLU A 375 -12.31 -16.46 -22.19
C GLU A 375 -12.26 -15.11 -21.46
N GLU A 376 -11.65 -15.05 -20.27
CA GLU A 376 -11.49 -13.81 -19.51
C GLU A 376 -10.53 -12.86 -20.23
N ARG A 377 -11.06 -11.77 -20.79
CA ARG A 377 -10.29 -10.72 -21.48
C ARG A 377 -9.95 -9.55 -20.55
N ILE A 378 -9.43 -9.83 -19.36
CA ILE A 378 -9.05 -8.82 -18.36
C ILE A 378 -7.69 -8.22 -18.73
N PRO A 379 -7.57 -6.95 -19.18
CA PRO A 379 -6.29 -6.38 -19.58
C PRO A 379 -5.33 -6.19 -18.39
N LEU A 380 -4.03 -6.14 -18.69
CA LEU A 380 -3.00 -5.62 -17.80
C LEU A 380 -3.00 -4.09 -17.89
N ILE A 381 -2.69 -3.37 -16.81
CA ILE A 381 -2.62 -1.91 -16.81
C ILE A 381 -1.18 -1.45 -16.58
N LEU A 382 -0.55 -1.01 -17.65
CA LEU A 382 0.88 -0.72 -17.71
C LEU A 382 1.10 0.67 -18.31
N GLN A 383 2.16 1.37 -17.91
CA GLN A 383 2.60 2.56 -18.62
C GLN A 383 3.41 2.15 -19.87
N PRO A 384 3.70 3.06 -20.80
CA PRO A 384 4.64 2.79 -21.89
C PRO A 384 5.99 2.32 -21.35
N GLY A 385 6.54 1.28 -21.98
CA GLY A 385 7.81 0.70 -21.57
C GLY A 385 7.97 -0.78 -21.92
N LYS A 386 9.12 -1.32 -21.52
CA LYS A 386 9.49 -2.73 -21.72
C LYS A 386 9.35 -3.50 -20.43
N TYR A 387 8.74 -4.67 -20.52
CA TYR A 387 8.39 -5.48 -19.36
C TYR A 387 8.65 -6.96 -19.59
N ARG A 388 8.88 -7.70 -18.51
CA ARG A 388 8.78 -9.16 -18.49
C ARG A 388 7.39 -9.54 -17.99
N LEU A 389 6.71 -10.38 -18.74
CA LEU A 389 5.41 -10.94 -18.38
C LEU A 389 5.59 -12.43 -18.06
N ARG A 390 5.32 -12.82 -16.81
CA ARG A 390 5.31 -14.21 -16.38
C ARG A 390 3.88 -14.67 -16.09
N LEU A 391 3.57 -15.86 -16.56
CA LEU A 391 2.34 -16.58 -16.30
C LEU A 391 2.68 -17.82 -15.46
N GLU A 392 1.93 -18.04 -14.39
CA GLU A 392 2.14 -19.19 -13.50
C GLU A 392 0.78 -19.80 -13.14
N ASN A 393 0.71 -21.12 -13.04
CA ASN A 393 -0.49 -21.83 -12.61
C ASN A 393 -0.27 -22.69 -11.35
N PRO A 394 -1.34 -23.24 -10.73
CA PRO A 394 -1.22 -24.03 -9.51
C PRO A 394 -0.48 -25.37 -9.68
N GLN A 395 -0.36 -25.87 -10.92
CA GLN A 395 0.32 -27.11 -11.25
C GLN A 395 1.84 -26.94 -11.42
N GLY A 396 2.34 -25.70 -11.30
CA GLY A 396 3.76 -25.38 -11.47
C GLY A 396 4.16 -25.15 -12.93
N GLU A 397 3.21 -25.09 -13.85
CA GLU A 397 3.50 -24.63 -15.21
C GLU A 397 3.80 -23.13 -15.18
N SER A 398 4.83 -22.73 -15.94
CA SER A 398 5.26 -21.34 -16.03
C SER A 398 5.65 -21.01 -17.47
N GLN A 399 5.33 -19.78 -17.88
CA GLN A 399 5.70 -19.24 -19.17
C GLN A 399 6.09 -17.77 -19.01
N GLU A 400 7.15 -17.34 -19.68
CA GLU A 400 7.61 -15.95 -19.64
C GLU A 400 8.02 -15.46 -21.02
N TRP A 401 7.74 -14.18 -21.30
CA TRP A 401 8.28 -13.47 -22.45
C TRP A 401 8.33 -11.96 -22.18
N GLU A 402 9.06 -11.24 -23.00
CA GLU A 402 9.10 -9.78 -22.98
C GLU A 402 7.91 -9.18 -23.74
N ILE A 403 7.36 -8.08 -23.20
CA ILE A 403 6.31 -7.28 -23.83
C ILE A 403 6.75 -5.82 -23.88
N GLU A 404 6.27 -5.10 -24.89
CA GLU A 404 6.45 -3.67 -25.03
C GLU A 404 5.06 -3.02 -25.10
N VAL A 405 4.90 -1.94 -24.34
CA VAL A 405 3.69 -1.13 -24.29
C VAL A 405 4.06 0.23 -24.87
N GLU A 406 3.34 0.63 -25.92
CA GLU A 406 3.57 1.88 -26.65
C GLU A 406 2.85 3.08 -26.02
#